data_AF-A0A6P0SZN1-F1
#
_entry.id   AF-A0A6P0SZN1-F1
#
_cell.length_a   1.000
_cell.length_b   1.000
_cell.length_c   1.000
_cell.angle_alpha   90.00
_cell.angle_beta   90.00
_cell.angle_gamma   90.00
#
_symmetry.space_group_name_H-M   'P 1'
#
loop_
_entity.id
_entity.type
_entity.pdbx_description
1 polymer ?
#
loop_
_entity_poly.entity_id
_entity_poly.type
_entity_poly.pdbx_seq_one_letter_code
_entity_poly.pdbx_strand_id
1 'polypeptide(L)'
;MVVSSASVFDPLKKGEKEWIEKLVRSHIISNWEATDEPEHLKTIRDRILSNEQRSAYLLELYQQVWQQGEVVANNSFEEGKLQLSGLVVKQRVGAFPVLKVYNRIYHQVFNQDWIEQELAG
;
A
#
# COMPACT_ATOMS: atom_id res chain seq x y z
N MET A 1 -27.39 38.89 -19.08
CA MET A 1 -27.41 37.43 -18.84
C MET A 1 -26.01 37.05 -18.39
N VAL A 2 -25.86 36.70 -17.11
CA VAL A 2 -24.56 36.47 -16.47
C VAL A 2 -24.19 35.01 -16.72
N VAL A 3 -23.24 34.75 -17.61
CA VAL A 3 -22.52 33.47 -17.59
C VAL A 3 -21.34 33.67 -16.65
N SER A 4 -21.55 33.28 -15.40
CA SER A 4 -20.51 33.18 -14.38
C SER A 4 -19.50 32.13 -14.87
N SER A 5 -18.35 32.58 -15.37
CA SER A 5 -17.22 31.67 -15.59
C SER A 5 -16.70 31.30 -14.22
N ALA A 6 -17.12 30.15 -13.70
CA ALA A 6 -16.34 29.45 -12.71
C ALA A 6 -14.93 29.35 -13.30
N SER A 7 -13.97 30.02 -12.65
CA SER A 7 -12.57 29.96 -13.02
C SER A 7 -12.16 28.49 -13.03
N VAL A 8 -11.94 27.94 -14.22
CA VAL A 8 -11.29 26.65 -14.39
C VAL A 8 -9.90 26.83 -13.79
N PHE A 9 -9.72 26.29 -12.58
CA PHE A 9 -8.51 26.46 -11.80
C PHE A 9 -7.39 25.69 -12.50
N ASP A 10 -6.39 26.40 -13.01
CA ASP A 10 -5.24 25.82 -13.72
C ASP A 10 -4.18 25.34 -12.68
N PRO A 11 -4.00 24.03 -12.46
CA PRO A 11 -3.13 23.50 -11.41
C PRO A 11 -1.63 23.70 -11.70
N LEU A 12 -1.27 24.11 -12.91
CA LEU A 12 0.10 23.99 -13.44
C LEU A 12 1.06 25.11 -13.01
N LYS A 13 0.65 26.07 -12.19
CA LYS A 13 1.51 27.26 -11.92
C LYS A 13 2.22 27.36 -10.58
N LYS A 14 1.88 26.59 -9.53
CA LYS A 14 2.69 26.48 -8.27
C LYS A 14 2.12 25.58 -7.15
N GLY A 15 1.36 24.53 -7.46
CA GLY A 15 0.74 23.69 -6.42
C GLY A 15 0.38 22.28 -6.86
N GLU A 16 0.94 21.81 -7.97
CA GLU A 16 0.65 20.48 -8.51
C GLU A 16 1.01 19.38 -7.52
N LYS A 17 2.16 19.48 -6.85
CA LYS A 17 2.60 18.49 -5.86
C LYS A 17 1.59 18.36 -4.71
N GLU A 18 1.21 19.49 -4.11
CA GLU A 18 0.25 19.54 -3.00
C GLU A 18 -1.14 19.07 -3.46
N TRP A 19 -1.51 19.38 -4.70
CA TRP A 19 -2.75 18.93 -5.31
C TRP A 19 -2.76 17.41 -5.54
N ILE A 20 -1.69 16.84 -6.11
CA ILE A 20 -1.52 15.41 -6.28
C ILE A 20 -1.53 14.72 -4.91
N GLU A 21 -0.81 15.26 -3.91
CA GLU A 21 -0.82 14.70 -2.57
C GLU A 21 -2.23 14.68 -1.97
N LYS A 22 -2.96 15.80 -2.05
CA LYS A 22 -4.35 15.87 -1.58
C LYS A 22 -5.26 14.89 -2.32
N LEU A 23 -5.12 14.77 -3.64
CA LEU A 23 -5.91 13.87 -4.46
C LEU A 23 -5.67 12.41 -4.06
N VAL A 24 -4.41 11.99 -4.00
CA VAL A 24 -4.01 10.63 -3.62
C VAL A 24 -4.47 10.31 -2.20
N ARG A 25 -4.26 11.21 -1.24
CA ARG A 25 -4.72 10.97 0.15
C ARG A 25 -6.23 10.82 0.24
N SER A 26 -6.98 11.74 -0.36
CA SER A 26 -8.44 11.76 -0.24
C SER A 26 -9.16 10.63 -0.99
N HIS A 27 -8.62 10.18 -2.12
CA HIS A 27 -9.30 9.21 -2.98
C HIS A 27 -8.70 7.81 -2.93
N ILE A 28 -7.46 7.64 -2.44
CA ILE A 28 -6.77 6.33 -2.47
C ILE A 28 -6.34 5.86 -1.07
N ILE A 29 -6.03 6.76 -0.12
CA ILE A 29 -5.47 6.34 1.18
C ILE A 29 -6.50 6.41 2.32
N SER A 30 -7.12 7.56 2.56
CA SER A 30 -7.84 7.84 3.83
C SER A 30 -9.12 7.02 4.07
N ASN A 31 -9.70 6.42 3.03
CA ASN A 31 -10.87 5.54 3.14
C ASN A 31 -10.83 4.47 2.05
N TRP A 32 -9.64 3.90 1.84
CA TRP A 32 -9.36 3.02 0.72
C TRP A 32 -10.31 1.82 0.70
N GLU A 33 -10.65 1.24 1.85
CA GLU A 33 -11.54 0.07 1.92
C GLU A 33 -12.92 0.32 1.31
N ALA A 34 -13.46 1.52 1.48
CA ALA A 34 -14.77 1.89 0.96
C ALA A 34 -14.72 2.48 -0.47
N THR A 35 -13.53 2.82 -0.97
CA THR A 35 -13.35 3.55 -2.25
C THR A 35 -12.55 2.77 -3.30
N ASP A 36 -12.05 1.58 -2.96
CA ASP A 36 -11.31 0.68 -3.85
C ASP A 36 -12.24 0.00 -4.87
N GLU A 37 -12.65 0.77 -5.88
CA GLU A 37 -13.48 0.33 -7.00
C GLU A 37 -12.92 0.80 -8.36
N PRO A 38 -12.58 -0.11 -9.30
CA PRO A 38 -12.65 -1.56 -9.17
C PRO A 38 -11.64 -2.09 -8.13
N GLU A 39 -11.96 -3.23 -7.52
CA GLU A 39 -11.16 -3.77 -6.42
C GLU A 39 -9.71 -4.06 -6.80
N HIS A 40 -8.81 -3.63 -5.94
CA HIS A 40 -7.39 -3.90 -6.04
C HIS A 40 -6.76 -4.03 -4.65
N LEU A 41 -6.88 -2.99 -3.82
CA LEU A 41 -6.38 -2.99 -2.45
C LEU A 41 -7.13 -4.02 -1.58
N LYS A 42 -8.45 -4.15 -1.75
CA LYS A 42 -9.28 -5.17 -1.07
C LYS A 42 -8.81 -6.57 -1.46
N THR A 43 -8.52 -6.79 -2.74
CA THR A 43 -7.98 -8.08 -3.20
C THR A 43 -6.62 -8.39 -2.57
N ILE A 44 -5.73 -7.41 -2.38
CA ILE A 44 -4.45 -7.60 -1.69
C ILE A 44 -4.69 -7.97 -0.22
N ARG A 45 -5.54 -7.21 0.48
CA ARG A 45 -5.92 -7.46 1.88
C ARG A 45 -6.46 -8.88 2.05
N ASP A 46 -7.46 -9.25 1.26
CA ASP A 46 -8.15 -10.52 1.39
C ASP A 46 -7.21 -11.69 1.12
N ARG A 47 -6.23 -11.54 0.21
CA ARG A 47 -5.18 -12.57 0.01
C ARG A 47 -4.30 -12.77 1.24
N ILE A 48 -3.97 -11.70 1.96
CA ILE A 48 -3.13 -11.75 3.17
C ILE A 48 -3.93 -12.35 4.33
N LEU A 49 -5.18 -11.94 4.49
CA LEU A 49 -6.04 -12.34 5.60
C LEU A 49 -6.80 -13.66 5.36
N SER A 50 -6.70 -14.24 4.16
CA SER A 50 -7.46 -15.45 3.76
C SER A 50 -7.28 -16.69 4.65
N ASN A 51 -6.25 -16.75 5.49
CA ASN A 51 -6.03 -17.85 6.42
C ASN A 51 -5.61 -17.31 7.79
N GLU A 52 -6.54 -17.31 8.75
CA GLU A 52 -6.34 -16.77 10.12
C GLU A 52 -5.13 -17.36 10.84
N GLN A 53 -4.87 -18.67 10.70
CA GLN A 53 -3.72 -19.30 11.36
C GLN A 53 -2.37 -18.83 10.78
N ARG A 54 -2.37 -18.31 9.56
CA ARG A 54 -1.16 -17.87 8.84
C ARG A 54 -1.07 -16.37 8.65
N SER A 55 -2.18 -15.64 8.79
CA SER A 55 -2.23 -14.18 8.60
C SER A 55 -1.29 -13.48 9.58
N ALA A 56 -1.23 -13.92 10.85
CA ALA A 56 -0.29 -13.39 11.84
C ALA A 56 1.17 -13.43 11.35
N TYR A 57 1.66 -14.58 10.86
CA TYR A 57 3.03 -14.70 10.34
C TYR A 57 3.28 -13.84 9.09
N LEU A 58 2.27 -13.71 8.21
CA LEU A 58 2.36 -12.84 7.03
C LEU A 58 2.43 -11.36 7.43
N LEU A 59 1.63 -10.96 8.41
CA LEU A 59 1.57 -9.60 8.92
C LEU A 59 2.85 -9.24 9.70
N GLU A 60 3.41 -10.16 10.48
CA GLU A 60 4.70 -9.98 11.16
C GLU A 60 5.85 -9.77 10.16
N LEU A 61 5.93 -10.62 9.12
CA LEU A 61 6.93 -10.45 8.07
C LEU A 61 6.71 -9.12 7.31
N TYR A 62 5.46 -8.81 6.98
CA TYR A 62 5.15 -7.55 6.30
C TYR A 62 5.49 -6.34 7.17
N GLN A 63 5.26 -6.39 8.48
CA GLN A 63 5.65 -5.34 9.43
C GLN A 63 7.15 -5.08 9.40
N GLN A 64 7.97 -6.13 9.34
CA GLN A 64 9.42 -5.99 9.19
C GLN A 64 9.79 -5.29 7.88
N VAL A 65 9.17 -5.70 6.76
CA VAL A 65 9.39 -5.05 5.45
C VAL A 65 8.94 -3.59 5.46
N TRP A 66 7.81 -3.28 6.10
CA TRP A 66 7.25 -1.93 6.18
C TRP A 66 8.13 -0.99 7.00
N GLN A 67 8.62 -1.44 8.16
CA GLN A 67 9.45 -0.65 9.09
C GLN A 67 10.88 -0.47 8.58
N GLN A 68 11.49 -1.53 8.06
CA GLN A 68 12.90 -1.51 7.63
C GLN A 68 13.06 -1.00 6.18
N GLY A 69 11.97 -0.98 5.41
CA GLY A 69 11.95 -0.62 4.00
C GLY A 69 12.48 -1.72 3.07
N GLU A 70 13.46 -2.49 3.52
CA GLU A 70 13.98 -3.67 2.81
C GLU A 70 14.36 -4.77 3.81
N VAL A 71 14.04 -6.02 3.48
CA VAL A 71 14.44 -7.21 4.27
C VAL A 71 15.12 -8.21 3.34
N VAL A 72 16.22 -8.82 3.75
CA VAL A 72 16.92 -9.83 2.94
C VAL A 72 16.01 -11.03 2.71
N ALA A 73 15.82 -11.41 1.46
CA ALA A 73 14.93 -12.50 1.10
C ALA A 73 15.58 -13.87 1.39
N ASN A 74 14.85 -14.73 2.09
CA ASN A 74 15.26 -16.07 2.49
C ASN A 74 14.48 -17.21 1.79
N ASN A 75 13.52 -16.88 0.93
CA ASN A 75 12.60 -17.80 0.23
C ASN A 75 11.65 -18.58 1.15
N SER A 76 11.21 -18.00 2.27
CA SER A 76 10.18 -18.64 3.10
C SER A 76 8.83 -18.74 2.37
N PHE A 77 7.95 -19.57 2.91
CA PHE A 77 6.57 -19.70 2.43
C PHE A 77 5.82 -18.36 2.51
N GLU A 78 6.03 -17.62 3.60
CA GLU A 78 5.45 -16.32 3.88
C GLU A 78 5.91 -15.27 2.85
N GLU A 79 7.20 -15.26 2.50
CA GLU A 79 7.71 -14.39 1.43
C GLU A 79 7.00 -14.66 0.11
N GLY A 80 6.82 -15.94 -0.23
CA GLY A 80 6.12 -16.34 -1.45
C GLY A 80 4.66 -15.87 -1.45
N LYS A 81 3.98 -15.99 -0.30
CA LYS A 81 2.60 -15.52 -0.14
C LYS A 81 2.46 -14.01 -0.23
N LEU A 82 3.34 -13.24 0.42
CA LEU A 82 3.35 -11.78 0.30
C LEU A 82 3.67 -11.31 -1.13
N GLN A 83 4.53 -12.03 -1.86
CA GLN A 83 4.79 -11.73 -3.27
C GLN A 83 3.57 -12.03 -4.15
N LEU A 84 2.88 -13.16 -3.93
CA LEU A 84 1.67 -13.53 -4.67
C LEU A 84 0.46 -12.63 -4.36
N SER A 85 0.41 -12.00 -3.17
CA SER A 85 -0.57 -10.96 -2.91
C SER A 85 -0.29 -9.69 -3.72
N GLY A 86 0.96 -9.47 -4.13
CA GLY A 86 1.40 -8.26 -4.81
C GLY A 86 1.76 -7.12 -3.84
N LEU A 87 1.67 -7.34 -2.53
CA LEU A 87 1.99 -6.33 -1.52
C LEU A 87 3.49 -6.01 -1.49
N VAL A 88 4.32 -7.05 -1.65
CA VAL A 88 5.77 -6.91 -1.70
C VAL A 88 6.33 -7.38 -3.03
N VAL A 89 7.49 -6.85 -3.40
CA VAL A 89 8.30 -7.30 -4.53
C VAL A 89 9.64 -7.79 -4.04
N LYS A 90 10.12 -8.87 -4.64
CA LYS A 90 11.50 -9.33 -4.48
C LYS A 90 12.37 -8.69 -5.57
N GLN A 91 13.37 -7.93 -5.15
CA GLN A 91 14.29 -7.26 -6.07
C GLN A 91 15.75 -7.48 -5.67
N ARG A 92 16.65 -7.43 -6.63
CA ARG A 92 18.09 -7.58 -6.38
C ARG A 92 18.68 -6.22 -5.98
N VAL A 93 19.20 -6.11 -4.76
CA VAL A 93 19.89 -4.90 -4.28
C VAL A 93 21.30 -5.30 -3.88
N GLY A 94 22.28 -4.82 -4.64
CA GLY A 94 23.67 -5.27 -4.48
C GLY A 94 23.81 -6.78 -4.68
N ALA A 95 24.41 -7.46 -3.70
CA ALA A 95 24.73 -8.89 -3.79
C ALA A 95 23.55 -9.82 -3.44
N PHE A 96 22.54 -9.34 -2.71
CA PHE A 96 21.47 -10.17 -2.16
C PHE A 96 20.09 -9.73 -2.65
N PRO A 97 19.14 -10.66 -2.84
CA PRO A 97 17.75 -10.29 -3.07
C PRO A 97 17.13 -9.77 -1.77
N VAL A 98 16.26 -8.76 -1.89
CA VAL A 98 15.51 -8.17 -0.78
C VAL A 98 14.02 -8.10 -1.12
N LEU A 99 13.17 -8.20 -0.11
CA LEU A 99 11.76 -7.86 -0.15
C LEU A 99 11.57 -6.37 0.13
N LYS A 100 10.66 -5.74 -0.61
CA LYS A 100 10.21 -4.35 -0.40
C LYS A 100 8.72 -4.24 -0.62
N VAL A 101 8.08 -3.27 0.02
CA VAL A 101 6.71 -2.90 -0.35
C VAL A 101 6.69 -2.45 -1.82
N TYR A 102 5.76 -3.00 -2.61
CA TYR A 102 5.79 -2.88 -4.06
C TYR A 102 5.73 -1.43 -4.55
N ASN A 103 4.90 -0.60 -3.90
CA ASN A 103 4.83 0.83 -4.20
C ASN A 103 4.48 1.66 -2.94
N ARG A 104 4.62 2.98 -3.06
CA ARG A 104 4.39 3.93 -1.96
C ARG A 104 2.93 4.01 -1.54
N ILE A 105 1.96 3.77 -2.44
CA ILE A 105 0.54 3.76 -2.08
C ILE A 105 0.27 2.59 -1.13
N TYR A 106 0.75 1.40 -1.44
CA TYR A 106 0.59 0.24 -0.55
C TYR A 106 1.25 0.46 0.81
N HIS A 107 2.43 1.10 0.84
CA HIS A 107 3.10 1.45 2.09
C HIS A 107 2.26 2.41 2.95
N GLN A 108 1.51 3.34 2.33
CA GLN A 108 0.63 4.26 3.04
C GLN A 108 -0.72 3.64 3.44
N VAL A 109 -1.24 2.72 2.63
CA VAL A 109 -2.52 2.03 2.81
C VAL A 109 -2.40 0.93 3.87
N PHE A 110 -1.49 -0.01 3.68
CA PHE A 110 -1.19 -1.09 4.60
C PHE A 110 -0.09 -0.62 5.56
N ASN A 111 -0.42 0.39 6.36
CA ASN A 111 0.51 1.04 7.29
C ASN A 111 0.55 0.35 8.65
N GLN A 112 1.37 0.88 9.58
CA GLN A 112 1.50 0.34 10.93
C GLN A 112 0.15 0.19 11.66
N ASP A 113 -0.75 1.18 11.57
CA ASP A 113 -2.06 1.14 12.23
C ASP A 113 -2.91 -0.03 11.70
N TRP A 114 -2.94 -0.22 10.37
CA TRP A 114 -3.62 -1.34 9.75
C TRP A 114 -3.01 -2.69 10.19
N ILE A 115 -1.68 -2.80 10.21
CA ILE A 115 -1.00 -4.02 10.65
C ILE A 115 -1.36 -4.37 12.10
N GLU A 116 -1.32 -3.39 13.00
CA GLU A 116 -1.63 -3.58 14.42
C GLU A 116 -3.11 -3.95 14.63
N GLN A 117 -4.02 -3.34 13.87
CA GLN A 117 -5.44 -3.69 13.91
C GLN A 117 -5.67 -5.15 13.52
N GLU A 118 -5.05 -5.63 12.44
CA GLU A 118 -5.22 -7.01 11.97
C GLU A 118 -4.47 -8.05 12.84
N LEU A 119 -3.41 -7.66 13.54
CA LEU A 119 -2.70 -8.54 14.49
C LEU A 119 -3.41 -8.66 15.85
N ALA A 120 -4.26 -7.69 16.20
CA ALA A 120 -5.01 -7.68 17.46
C ALA A 120 -6.32 -8.46 17.40
N GLY A 121 -6.80 -8.80 16.20
CA GLY A 121 -8.00 -9.61 15.95
C GLY A 121 -7.74 -11.10 16.01
#